data_AF-A0A7X7I9H3-F1
#
_entry.id   AF-A0A7X7I9H3-F1
#
_cell.length_a   1.000
_cell.length_b   1.000
_cell.length_c   1.000
_cell.angle_alpha   90.00
_cell.angle_beta   90.00
_cell.angle_gamma   90.00
#
_symmetry.space_group_name_H-M   'P 1'
#
loop_
_entity.id
_entity.type
_entity.pdbx_description
1 polymer ?
#
loop_
_entity_poly.entity_id
_entity_poly.type
_entity_poly.pdbx_seq_one_letter_code
_entity_poly.pdbx_strand_id
1 'polypeptide(L)'
;GGGTGAGYKIPAGSHFIAPNRTSILSFGANYFDLSGKPPVKAAVVIDNKEFLLSLSLGKAAAGTYIYSMNNDSKPHCYYFIFIDASGTQIRYPQTTTLSTGETGSCSGATFRKDKLIINQDLKSVSGCYTLINGSLVRLDSENKHSGNLLIYIRNDGMYQKVLRLTR
;
A
#
# COMPACT_ATOMS: atom_id res chain seq x y z
N GLY A 1 -5.17 -5.36 -11.25
CA GLY A 1 -6.55 -4.94 -11.60
C GLY A 1 -6.55 -3.44 -11.84
N GLY A 2 -7.02 -2.95 -12.98
CA GLY A 2 -7.08 -1.52 -13.28
C GLY A 2 -8.18 -0.81 -12.48
N GLY A 3 -7.94 0.45 -12.08
CA GLY A 3 -8.98 1.29 -11.47
C GLY A 3 -9.89 1.87 -12.54
N THR A 4 -11.21 1.74 -12.36
CA THR A 4 -12.22 2.26 -13.29
C THR A 4 -12.85 3.53 -12.72
N GLY A 5 -12.88 4.60 -13.53
CA GLY A 5 -13.51 5.87 -13.21
C GLY A 5 -12.99 7.02 -14.08
N ALA A 6 -13.88 7.92 -14.51
CA ALA A 6 -13.49 9.15 -15.19
C ALA A 6 -12.57 9.96 -14.26
N GLY A 7 -11.33 10.21 -14.68
CA GLY A 7 -10.32 10.92 -13.88
C GLY A 7 -9.27 10.03 -13.20
N TYR A 8 -9.30 8.71 -13.38
CA TYR A 8 -8.25 7.85 -12.82
C TYR A 8 -6.98 7.88 -13.69
N LYS A 9 -5.92 8.50 -13.17
CA LYS A 9 -4.68 8.76 -13.93
C LYS A 9 -3.65 7.62 -13.87
N ILE A 10 -3.92 6.54 -13.14
CA ILE A 10 -3.00 5.39 -13.01
C ILE A 10 -3.68 4.12 -13.53
N PRO A 11 -3.73 3.87 -14.86
CA PRO A 11 -4.50 2.75 -15.41
C PRO A 11 -4.00 1.37 -14.93
N ALA A 12 -2.70 1.23 -14.66
CA ALA A 12 -2.11 -0.02 -14.20
C ALA A 12 -0.78 0.19 -13.48
N GLY A 13 -0.44 -0.76 -12.63
CA GLY A 13 0.90 -0.92 -12.05
C GLY A 13 1.15 -2.35 -11.61
N SER A 14 2.42 -2.76 -11.62
CA SER A 14 2.86 -4.11 -11.25
C SER A 14 4.32 -4.09 -10.80
N HIS A 15 4.78 -5.23 -10.30
CA HIS A 15 6.19 -5.52 -10.18
C HIS A 15 6.58 -6.56 -11.24
N PHE A 16 7.86 -6.66 -11.54
CA PHE A 16 8.41 -7.71 -12.40
C PHE A 16 9.90 -7.89 -12.13
N ILE A 17 10.38 -9.10 -12.39
CA ILE A 17 11.80 -9.43 -12.42
C ILE A 17 12.13 -9.74 -13.88
N ALA A 18 13.09 -9.02 -14.46
CA ALA A 18 13.44 -9.24 -15.86
C ALA A 18 14.11 -10.62 -16.01
N PRO A 19 13.80 -11.41 -17.05
CA PRO A 19 14.34 -12.76 -17.21
C PRO A 19 15.87 -12.81 -17.24
N ASN A 20 16.51 -11.75 -17.75
CA ASN A 20 17.95 -11.59 -17.85
C ASN A 20 18.58 -10.80 -16.68
N ARG A 21 17.79 -10.38 -15.69
CA ARG A 21 18.26 -9.66 -14.49
C ARG A 21 17.48 -10.13 -13.27
N THR A 22 17.63 -11.41 -12.93
CA THR A 22 16.96 -12.03 -11.78
C THR A 22 17.31 -11.37 -10.45
N SER A 23 18.46 -10.69 -10.39
CA SER A 23 18.92 -9.88 -9.26
C SER A 23 18.26 -8.51 -9.15
N ILE A 24 17.36 -8.14 -10.06
CA ILE A 24 16.69 -6.83 -10.08
C ILE A 24 15.17 -7.01 -10.01
N LEU A 25 14.57 -6.44 -8.97
CA LEU A 25 13.14 -6.31 -8.81
C LEU A 25 12.72 -4.90 -9.24
N SER A 26 11.81 -4.82 -10.19
CA SER A 26 11.30 -3.54 -10.71
C SER A 26 9.84 -3.34 -10.37
N PHE A 27 9.46 -2.10 -10.10
CA PHE A 27 8.10 -1.66 -9.84
C PHE A 27 7.73 -0.64 -10.90
N GLY A 28 6.71 -0.94 -11.69
CA GLY A 28 6.28 -0.13 -12.82
C GLY A 28 4.83 0.32 -12.68
N ALA A 29 4.56 1.58 -12.98
CA ALA A 29 3.20 2.10 -13.09
C ALA A 29 3.06 2.99 -14.32
N ASN A 30 1.88 2.94 -14.95
CA ASN A 30 1.53 3.82 -16.06
C ASN A 30 0.80 5.04 -15.52
N TYR A 31 1.12 6.21 -16.04
CA TYR A 31 0.41 7.46 -15.78
C TYR A 31 -0.21 8.00 -17.06
N PHE A 32 -1.45 8.46 -16.98
CA PHE A 32 -2.17 9.08 -18.08
C PHE A 32 -3.00 10.28 -17.60
N ASP A 33 -2.71 11.46 -18.14
CA ASP A 33 -3.47 12.68 -17.93
C ASP A 33 -3.99 13.20 -19.26
N LEU A 34 -5.32 13.20 -19.41
CA LEU A 34 -5.99 13.63 -20.63
C LEU A 34 -5.72 15.11 -20.99
N SER A 35 -5.38 15.94 -20.00
CA SER A 35 -5.02 17.35 -20.21
C SER A 35 -3.56 17.54 -20.65
N GLY A 36 -2.79 16.46 -20.78
CA GLY A 36 -1.39 16.50 -21.21
C GLY A 36 -0.43 17.01 -20.13
N LYS A 37 -0.87 17.11 -18.88
CA LYS A 37 -0.05 17.59 -17.77
C LYS A 37 0.74 16.46 -17.10
N PRO A 38 2.07 16.59 -16.95
CA PRO A 38 2.87 15.59 -16.28
C PRO A 38 2.56 15.55 -14.77
N PRO A 39 2.86 14.44 -14.09
CA PRO A 39 2.80 14.41 -12.64
C PRO A 39 3.93 15.26 -12.04
N VAL A 40 3.64 15.94 -10.93
CA VAL A 40 4.63 16.63 -10.09
C VAL A 40 5.48 15.62 -9.32
N LYS A 41 4.89 14.48 -8.95
CA LYS A 41 5.58 13.38 -8.28
C LYS A 41 5.10 12.04 -8.83
N ALA A 42 6.02 11.11 -9.03
CA ALA A 42 5.74 9.71 -9.32
C ALA A 42 6.56 8.86 -8.32
N ALA A 43 5.90 8.03 -7.54
CA ALA A 43 6.54 7.24 -6.49
C ALA A 43 5.91 5.85 -6.33
N VAL A 44 6.72 4.92 -5.83
CA VAL A 44 6.27 3.66 -5.24
C VAL A 44 6.56 3.70 -3.75
N VAL A 45 5.61 3.28 -2.94
CA VAL A 45 5.81 3.04 -1.51
C VAL A 45 5.99 1.54 -1.33
N ILE A 46 7.14 1.13 -0.80
CA ILE A 46 7.53 -0.27 -0.56
C ILE A 46 7.78 -0.38 0.95
N ASP A 47 7.06 -1.27 1.63
CA ASP A 47 7.17 -1.49 3.07
C ASP A 47 7.16 -0.18 3.89
N ASN A 48 6.23 0.71 3.55
CA ASN A 48 6.04 2.04 4.14
C ASN A 48 7.14 3.09 3.87
N LYS A 49 8.08 2.81 2.96
CA LYS A 49 9.09 3.77 2.51
C LYS A 49 8.83 4.21 1.08
N GLU A 50 8.87 5.52 0.83
CA GLU A 50 8.67 6.11 -0.49
C GLU A 50 9.96 6.11 -1.33
N PHE A 51 9.83 5.74 -2.60
CA PHE A 51 10.89 5.77 -3.61
C PHE A 51 10.38 6.44 -4.88
N LEU A 52 11.16 7.34 -5.45
CA LEU A 52 10.80 8.04 -6.69
C LEU A 52 10.91 7.12 -7.90
N LEU A 53 9.92 7.20 -8.78
CA LEU A 53 9.92 6.54 -10.07
C LEU A 53 10.50 7.47 -11.14
N SER A 54 11.23 6.91 -12.10
CA SER A 54 11.72 7.63 -13.27
C SER A 54 10.87 7.31 -14.50
N LEU A 55 10.66 8.29 -15.39
CA LEU A 55 10.01 8.03 -16.68
C LEU A 55 10.89 7.09 -17.52
N SER A 56 10.36 5.93 -17.88
CA SER A 56 11.06 4.92 -18.67
C SER A 56 10.58 4.84 -20.11
N LEU A 57 9.31 5.14 -20.38
CA LEU A 57 8.73 5.05 -21.72
C LEU A 57 7.59 6.07 -21.90
N GLY A 58 7.45 6.61 -23.11
CA GLY A 58 6.35 7.50 -23.48
C GLY A 58 6.61 8.96 -23.13
N LYS A 59 5.53 9.73 -22.95
CA LYS A 59 5.58 11.14 -22.53
C LYS A 59 5.25 11.22 -21.04
N ALA A 60 5.71 12.27 -20.35
CA ALA A 60 5.47 12.39 -18.92
C ALA A 60 3.96 12.38 -18.53
N ALA A 61 3.07 12.91 -19.38
CA ALA A 61 1.63 12.85 -19.16
C ALA A 61 0.94 11.56 -19.66
N ALA A 62 1.68 10.65 -20.31
CA ALA A 62 1.19 9.42 -20.92
C ALA A 62 2.36 8.42 -21.03
N GLY A 63 2.82 7.92 -19.88
CA GLY A 63 4.10 7.24 -19.78
C GLY A 63 4.19 6.18 -18.71
N THR A 64 5.18 5.32 -18.84
CA THR A 64 5.51 4.27 -17.87
C THR A 64 6.65 4.74 -16.99
N TYR A 65 6.43 4.66 -15.68
CA TYR A 65 7.35 5.10 -14.64
C TYR A 65 7.87 3.88 -13.86
N ILE A 66 9.17 3.79 -13.65
CA ILE A 66 9.83 2.61 -13.08
C ILE A 66 10.79 3.01 -11.96
N TYR A 67 10.79 2.21 -10.89
CA TYR A 67 11.84 2.13 -9.88
C TYR A 67 12.36 0.70 -9.83
N SER A 68 13.67 0.53 -9.66
CA SER A 68 14.32 -0.78 -9.56
C SER A 68 15.21 -0.84 -8.33
N MET A 69 15.23 -2.00 -7.69
CA MET A 69 16.11 -2.31 -6.56
C MET A 69 16.72 -3.70 -6.71
N ASN A 70 17.73 -3.99 -5.90
CA ASN A 70 18.24 -5.35 -5.79
C ASN A 70 17.14 -6.28 -5.28
N ASN A 71 16.96 -7.41 -5.94
CA ASN A 71 16.06 -8.47 -5.51
C ASN A 71 16.71 -9.21 -4.34
N ASP A 72 16.19 -9.00 -3.12
CA ASP A 72 16.66 -9.68 -1.91
C ASP A 72 15.86 -10.98 -1.62
N SER A 73 15.04 -11.40 -2.59
CA SER A 73 14.16 -12.58 -2.52
C SER A 73 13.12 -12.52 -1.40
N LYS A 74 12.84 -11.34 -0.84
CA LYS A 74 11.78 -11.16 0.16
C LYS A 74 10.49 -10.68 -0.49
N PRO A 75 9.32 -11.09 0.05
CA PRO A 75 8.06 -10.49 -0.34
C PRO A 75 8.00 -9.05 0.19
N HIS A 76 7.55 -8.13 -0.66
CA HIS A 76 7.35 -6.73 -0.34
C HIS A 76 5.90 -6.33 -0.55
N CYS A 77 5.42 -5.43 0.30
CA CYS A 77 4.11 -4.82 0.16
C CYS A 77 4.23 -3.42 -0.39
N TYR A 78 3.50 -3.15 -1.46
CA TYR A 78 3.69 -1.91 -2.19
C TYR A 78 2.42 -1.33 -2.80
N TYR A 79 2.49 -0.04 -3.11
CA TYR A 79 1.50 0.69 -3.88
C TYR A 79 2.16 1.91 -4.52
N PHE A 80 1.52 2.51 -5.51
CA PHE A 80 2.03 3.65 -6.24
C PHE A 80 1.28 4.92 -5.85
N ILE A 81 2.01 6.03 -5.84
CA ILE A 81 1.50 7.38 -5.63
C ILE A 81 1.94 8.26 -6.79
N PHE A 82 1.00 9.01 -7.35
CA PHE A 82 1.31 10.14 -8.23
C PHE A 82 0.70 11.40 -7.63
N ILE A 83 1.41 12.52 -7.72
CA ILE A 83 0.85 13.85 -7.47
C ILE A 83 0.67 14.50 -8.83
N ASP A 84 -0.55 14.84 -9.20
CA ASP A 84 -0.81 15.49 -10.49
C ASP A 84 -0.45 16.99 -10.48
N ALA A 85 -0.57 17.64 -11.63
CA ALA A 85 -0.26 19.07 -11.75
C ALA A 85 -1.15 20.02 -10.94
N SER A 86 -2.25 19.54 -10.36
CA SER A 86 -3.09 20.31 -9.42
C SER A 86 -2.66 20.15 -7.96
N GLY A 87 -1.70 19.25 -7.68
CA GLY A 87 -1.33 18.85 -6.32
C GLY A 87 -2.18 17.71 -5.76
N THR A 88 -3.09 17.13 -6.56
CA THR A 88 -3.94 16.03 -6.11
C THR A 88 -3.14 14.73 -6.07
N GLN A 89 -3.16 14.06 -4.91
CA GLN A 89 -2.55 12.75 -4.76
C GLN A 89 -3.47 11.64 -5.27
N ILE A 90 -2.93 10.78 -6.12
CA ILE A 90 -3.60 9.64 -6.74
C ILE A 90 -2.84 8.38 -6.37
N ARG A 91 -3.57 7.34 -5.94
CA ARG A 91 -2.98 6.09 -5.45
C ARG A 91 -3.44 4.88 -6.27
N TYR A 92 -2.54 3.93 -6.51
CA TYR A 92 -2.84 2.64 -7.12
C TYR A 92 -2.18 1.46 -6.38
N PRO A 93 -2.92 0.40 -6.02
CA PRO A 93 -4.39 0.34 -5.97
C PRO A 93 -4.94 1.41 -5.02
N GLN A 94 -6.19 1.82 -5.20
CA GLN A 94 -6.77 2.90 -4.39
C GLN A 94 -6.82 2.56 -2.90
N THR A 95 -7.25 1.34 -2.55
CA THR A 95 -7.55 0.95 -1.17
C THR A 95 -6.68 -0.17 -0.62
N THR A 96 -6.00 -0.93 -1.47
CA THR A 96 -5.21 -2.11 -1.07
C THR A 96 -3.72 -1.93 -1.34
N THR A 97 -2.94 -2.96 -1.02
CA THR A 97 -1.52 -3.09 -1.35
C THR A 97 -1.32 -4.28 -2.29
N LEU A 98 -0.34 -4.18 -3.18
CA LEU A 98 0.15 -5.27 -4.00
C LEU A 98 1.26 -6.01 -3.24
N SER A 99 1.48 -7.28 -3.61
CA SER A 99 2.53 -8.15 -3.06
C SER A 99 3.47 -8.57 -4.18
N THR A 100 4.78 -8.63 -3.88
CA THR A 100 5.77 -9.26 -4.77
C THR A 100 5.93 -10.76 -4.55
N GLY A 101 5.43 -11.26 -3.42
CA GLY A 101 5.39 -12.70 -3.12
C GLY A 101 4.04 -13.35 -3.42
N GLU A 102 3.98 -14.67 -3.21
CA GLU A 102 2.76 -15.47 -3.35
C GLU A 102 1.63 -14.93 -2.46
N THR A 103 0.40 -15.06 -2.96
CA THR A 103 -0.83 -14.40 -2.48
C THR A 103 -0.99 -14.38 -0.95
N GLY A 104 -1.16 -13.19 -0.37
CA GLY A 104 -1.69 -13.01 1.00
C GLY A 104 -0.80 -12.27 1.99
N SER A 105 0.49 -12.08 1.71
CA SER A 105 1.43 -11.42 2.65
C SER A 105 1.11 -9.94 2.88
N CYS A 106 0.43 -9.30 1.93
CA CYS A 106 0.07 -7.89 1.97
C CYS A 106 -1.42 -7.70 2.23
N SER A 107 -1.92 -8.39 3.26
CA SER A 107 -3.28 -8.21 3.75
C SER A 107 -3.34 -6.92 4.58
N GLY A 108 -3.61 -5.80 3.90
CA GLY A 108 -4.38 -4.73 4.55
C GLY A 108 -5.79 -5.27 4.76
N ALA A 109 -6.24 -5.32 6.02
CA ALA A 109 -7.51 -5.95 6.40
C ALA A 109 -8.66 -5.65 5.42
N THR A 110 -9.20 -6.68 4.79
CA THR A 110 -10.43 -6.60 4.02
C THR A 110 -11.60 -6.48 5.00
N PHE A 111 -12.19 -5.30 5.13
CA PHE A 111 -13.41 -5.13 5.92
C PHE A 111 -14.64 -5.49 5.10
N ARG A 112 -15.34 -6.54 5.52
CA ARG A 112 -16.79 -6.64 5.31
C ARG A 112 -17.46 -5.75 6.37
N LYS A 113 -18.46 -4.98 5.95
CA LYS A 113 -19.10 -3.86 6.68
C LYS A 113 -19.81 -4.28 7.99
N ASP A 114 -19.76 -5.56 8.34
CA ASP A 114 -20.63 -6.22 9.30
C ASP A 114 -19.91 -7.25 10.18
N LYS A 115 -18.61 -7.52 9.99
CA LYS A 115 -17.86 -8.41 10.89
C LYS A 115 -16.33 -8.27 10.74
N LEU A 116 -15.64 -7.88 11.81
CA LEU A 116 -14.20 -8.06 11.93
C LEU A 116 -13.91 -9.53 12.28
N ILE A 117 -13.60 -10.36 11.28
CA ILE A 117 -13.11 -11.73 11.48
C ILE A 117 -11.59 -11.69 11.37
N ILE A 118 -10.88 -11.84 12.50
CA ILE A 118 -9.43 -11.95 12.53
C ILE A 118 -9.09 -13.45 12.60
N ASN A 119 -8.68 -14.05 11.48
CA ASN A 119 -8.43 -15.49 11.35
C ASN A 119 -6.92 -15.83 11.32
N GLN A 120 -6.08 -15.11 12.06
CA GLN A 120 -4.65 -15.41 12.15
C GLN A 120 -4.13 -15.26 13.58
N ASP A 121 -3.22 -16.18 13.96
CA ASP A 121 -2.44 -16.10 15.19
C ASP A 121 -1.72 -14.74 15.25
N LEU A 122 -2.21 -13.84 16.10
CA LEU A 122 -1.68 -12.49 16.30
C LEU A 122 -0.31 -12.55 17.00
N LYS A 123 0.74 -12.91 16.27
CA LYS A 123 2.11 -12.59 16.67
C LYS A 123 2.37 -11.12 16.35
N SER A 124 2.29 -10.26 17.36
CA SER A 124 2.89 -8.91 17.37
C SER A 124 2.68 -8.11 16.08
N VAL A 125 1.46 -7.64 15.85
CA VAL A 125 1.19 -6.72 14.74
C VAL A 125 1.39 -5.30 15.28
N SER A 126 2.59 -4.78 15.11
CA SER A 126 2.92 -3.37 15.38
C SER A 126 2.88 -2.63 14.04
N GLY A 127 2.02 -1.61 13.92
CA GLY A 127 2.02 -0.70 12.77
C GLY A 127 1.00 -1.00 11.67
N CYS A 128 -0.02 -1.82 11.91
CA CYS A 128 -1.15 -1.90 11.00
C CYS A 128 -2.06 -0.66 11.16
N TYR A 129 -2.31 0.03 10.06
CA TYR A 129 -3.32 1.09 9.99
C TYR A 129 -4.63 0.50 9.44
N THR A 130 -5.75 0.97 9.96
CA THR A 130 -7.10 0.62 9.53
C THR A 130 -7.93 1.88 9.34
N LEU A 131 -9.04 1.81 8.60
CA LEU A 131 -10.01 2.91 8.50
C LEU A 131 -11.24 2.55 9.31
N ILE A 132 -11.65 3.43 10.23
CA ILE A 132 -12.88 3.29 11.02
C ILE A 132 -13.72 4.54 10.77
N ASN A 133 -14.91 4.36 10.20
CA ASN A 133 -15.81 5.47 9.82
C ASN A 133 -15.14 6.56 8.96
N GLY A 134 -14.18 6.17 8.11
CA GLY A 134 -13.43 7.10 7.25
C GLY A 134 -12.19 7.74 7.89
N SER A 135 -11.91 7.46 9.17
CA SER A 135 -10.71 7.95 9.86
C SER A 135 -9.61 6.90 9.89
N LEU A 136 -8.37 7.29 9.56
CA LEU A 136 -7.20 6.42 9.64
C LEU A 136 -6.83 6.20 11.11
N VAL A 137 -6.80 4.94 11.53
CA VAL A 137 -6.59 4.51 12.90
C VAL A 137 -5.44 3.53 12.94
N ARG A 138 -4.50 3.72 13.86
CA ARG A 138 -3.42 2.76 14.09
C ARG A 138 -3.86 1.69 15.09
N LEU A 139 -3.65 0.43 14.73
CA LEU A 139 -3.79 -0.71 15.62
C LEU A 139 -2.45 -0.97 16.30
N ASP A 140 -2.44 -0.83 17.62
CA ASP A 140 -1.31 -1.20 18.45
C ASP A 140 -1.73 -2.41 19.30
N SER A 141 -0.87 -3.42 19.37
CA SER A 141 -1.04 -4.58 20.25
C SER A 141 -0.06 -4.51 21.41
N GLU A 142 -0.56 -4.64 22.63
CA GLU A 142 0.29 -4.75 23.82
C GLU A 142 0.09 -6.14 24.43
N ASN A 143 1.17 -6.91 24.49
CA ASN A 143 1.16 -8.23 25.10
C ASN A 143 1.51 -8.08 26.58
N LYS A 144 0.51 -7.92 27.45
CA LYS A 144 0.75 -7.95 28.89
C LYS A 144 0.95 -9.41 29.31
N HIS A 145 1.95 -9.66 30.16
CA HIS A 145 2.41 -10.96 30.69
C HIS A 145 1.35 -11.90 31.34
N SER A 146 0.05 -11.66 31.15
CA SER A 146 -1.08 -12.42 31.67
C SER A 146 -1.87 -13.20 30.60
N GLY A 147 -1.35 -13.37 29.38
CA GLY A 147 -2.03 -14.11 28.31
C GLY A 147 -3.24 -13.38 27.70
N ASN A 148 -3.40 -12.09 28.00
CA ASN A 148 -4.45 -11.24 27.44
C ASN A 148 -3.86 -10.34 26.35
N LEU A 149 -4.41 -10.43 25.14
CA LEU A 149 -4.09 -9.46 24.08
C LEU A 149 -5.05 -8.28 24.18
N LEU A 150 -4.48 -7.09 24.36
CA LEU A 150 -5.21 -5.84 24.31
C LEU A 150 -4.97 -5.18 22.96
N ILE A 151 -6.06 -4.95 22.23
CA ILE A 151 -6.05 -4.18 20.98
C ILE A 151 -6.51 -2.77 21.33
N TYR A 152 -5.66 -1.80 21.01
CA TYR A 152 -5.98 -0.39 21.18
C TYR A 152 -6.18 0.28 19.83
N ILE A 153 -7.16 1.18 19.78
CA ILE A 153 -7.31 2.16 18.72
C ILE A 153 -6.64 3.44 19.19
N ARG A 154 -5.66 3.91 18.43
CA ARG A 154 -5.07 5.24 18.64
C ARG A 154 -5.67 6.21 17.63
N ASN A 155 -6.33 7.24 18.14
CA ASN A 155 -6.82 8.37 17.36
C ASN A 155 -6.32 9.66 18.03
N ASP A 156 -5.53 10.47 17.32
CA ASP A 156 -5.02 11.77 17.79
C ASP A 156 -4.39 11.78 19.21
N GLY A 157 -3.63 10.72 19.54
CA GLY A 157 -2.93 10.62 20.83
C GLY A 157 -3.77 10.07 21.99
N MET A 158 -5.07 9.83 21.79
CA MET A 158 -5.95 9.17 22.77
C MET A 158 -6.04 7.66 22.48
N TYR A 159 -5.85 6.84 23.52
CA TYR A 159 -6.04 5.40 23.44
C TYR A 159 -7.47 5.04 23.81
N GLN A 160 -8.22 4.46 22.88
CA GLN A 160 -9.47 3.78 23.21
C GLN A 160 -9.20 2.27 23.27
N LYS A 161 -9.55 1.66 24.41
CA LYS A 161 -9.44 0.21 24.62
C LYS A 161 -10.62 -0.45 23.94
N VAL A 162 -10.35 -1.29 22.95
CA VAL A 162 -11.42 -1.73 22.02
C VAL A 162 -11.81 -3.17 22.27
N LEU A 163 -10.85 -4.03 22.60
CA LEU A 163 -11.18 -5.41 22.91
C LEU A 163 -10.21 -5.98 23.95
N ARG A 164 -10.76 -6.76 24.89
CA ARG A 164 -10.00 -7.69 25.72
C ARG A 164 -10.24 -9.08 25.15
N LEU A 165 -9.20 -9.66 24.54
CA LEU A 165 -9.22 -11.08 24.18
C LEU A 165 -8.67 -11.86 25.37
N THR A 166 -9.56 -12.49 26.12
CA THR A 166 -9.21 -13.57 27.04
C THR A 166 -9.06 -14.85 26.22
N ARG A 167 -7.95 -15.57 26.43
CA ARG A 167 -7.84 -16.95 25.96
C ARG A 167 -8.96 -17.82 26.54
#